data_AF-A0A7W1QJM4-F1
#
_entry.id   AF-A0A7W1QJM4-F1
#
_cell.length_a   1.000
_cell.length_b   1.000
_cell.length_c   1.000
_cell.angle_alpha   90.00
_cell.angle_beta   90.00
_cell.angle_gamma   90.00
#
_symmetry.space_group_name_H-M   'P 1'
#
loop_
_entity.id
_entity.type
_entity.pdbx_description
1 polymer ?
#
loop_
_entity_poly.entity_id
_entity_poly.type
_entity_poly.pdbx_seq_one_letter_code
_entity_poly.pdbx_strand_id
1 'polypeptide(L)'
;MTRWQQGPRFVPSPQGIALVRERLQRLGLPVTEAMARSLVEALLAFEGPRLYAQAQSNLENSLEIIRDTAESALAGLQDERAVPATVPPTPAAPTVPTAAIHDRPPVAPRRPPELPDQPEEEEPRPVFKRPRR
;
A
#
# COMPACT_ATOMS: atom_id res chain seq x y z
N MET A 1 17.73 -21.82 39.59
CA MET A 1 18.26 -22.11 38.23
C MET A 1 17.48 -21.26 37.23
N THR A 2 17.98 -20.08 36.91
CA THR A 2 17.27 -19.08 36.10
C THR A 2 17.56 -19.35 34.62
N ARG A 3 16.59 -19.88 33.89
CA ARG A 3 16.68 -20.07 32.43
C ARG A 3 16.55 -18.70 31.80
N TRP A 4 17.67 -18.03 31.56
CA TRP A 4 17.70 -16.73 30.90
C TRP A 4 16.96 -16.83 29.57
N GLN A 5 15.89 -16.05 29.45
CA GLN A 5 15.19 -15.80 28.20
C GLN A 5 16.21 -15.26 27.21
N GLN A 6 16.70 -16.09 26.30
CA GLN A 6 17.45 -15.59 25.15
C GLN A 6 16.43 -14.92 24.26
N GLY A 7 16.42 -13.58 24.26
CA GLY A 7 15.63 -12.79 23.33
C GLY A 7 15.97 -13.16 21.87
N PRO A 8 15.15 -12.70 20.90
CA PRO A 8 15.37 -13.00 19.50
C PRO A 8 16.79 -12.60 19.07
N ARG A 9 17.52 -13.54 18.44
CA ARG A 9 18.82 -13.26 17.83
C ARG A 9 18.59 -12.62 16.47
N PHE A 10 19.01 -11.38 16.31
CA PHE A 10 18.90 -10.66 15.04
C PHE A 10 20.08 -11.04 14.14
N VAL A 11 19.80 -11.80 13.08
CA VAL A 11 20.80 -12.25 12.10
C VAL A 11 20.54 -11.57 10.76
N PRO A 12 21.56 -11.00 10.10
CA PRO A 12 21.40 -10.37 8.80
C PRO A 12 20.94 -11.41 7.74
N SER A 13 19.90 -11.07 6.99
CA SER A 13 19.50 -11.89 5.84
C SER A 13 20.44 -11.65 4.65
N PRO A 14 20.68 -12.66 3.79
CA PRO A 14 21.47 -12.49 2.57
C PRO A 14 20.94 -11.37 1.66
N GLN A 15 19.60 -11.24 1.57
CA GLN A 15 18.94 -10.19 0.80
C GLN A 15 19.19 -8.80 1.39
N GLY A 16 19.15 -8.67 2.72
CA GLY A 16 19.44 -7.41 3.40
C GLY A 16 20.87 -6.94 3.17
N ILE A 17 21.84 -7.86 3.21
CA ILE A 17 23.25 -7.58 2.91
C ILE A 17 23.40 -7.11 1.45
N ALA A 18 22.76 -7.80 0.51
CA ALA A 18 22.81 -7.45 -0.91
C ALA A 18 22.23 -6.05 -1.18
N LEU A 19 21.09 -5.72 -0.57
CA LEU A 19 20.42 -4.41 -0.72
C LEU A 19 21.29 -3.29 -0.17
N VAL A 20 21.87 -3.47 1.02
CA VAL A 20 22.78 -2.49 1.61
C VAL A 20 24.02 -2.29 0.74
N ARG A 21 24.64 -3.38 0.27
CA ARG A 21 25.80 -3.31 -0.62
C ARG A 21 25.46 -2.54 -1.90
N GLU A 22 24.36 -2.90 -2.56
CA GLU A 22 23.90 -2.23 -3.76
C GLU A 22 23.64 -0.73 -3.51
N ARG A 23 22.96 -0.39 -2.42
CA ARG A 23 22.66 1.00 -2.09
C ARG A 23 23.92 1.82 -1.86
N LEU A 24 24.91 1.27 -1.15
CA LEU A 24 26.19 1.95 -0.89
C LEU A 24 27.02 2.11 -2.17
N GLN A 25 27.01 1.10 -3.05
CA GLN A 25 27.65 1.19 -4.37
C GLN A 25 27.04 2.29 -5.24
N ARG A 26 25.70 2.44 -5.23
CA ARG A 26 25.03 3.55 -5.93
C ARG A 26 25.40 4.93 -5.39
N LEU A 27 25.87 5.02 -4.15
CA LEU A 27 26.39 6.25 -3.54
C LEU A 27 27.88 6.47 -3.82
N GLY A 28 28.51 5.61 -4.64
CA GLY A 28 29.93 5.70 -4.97
C GLY A 28 30.86 5.15 -3.90
N LEU A 29 30.34 4.45 -2.89
CA LEU A 29 31.16 3.83 -1.84
C LEU A 29 31.62 2.44 -2.29
N PRO A 30 32.94 2.17 -2.37
CA PRO A 30 33.42 0.83 -2.65
C PRO A 30 33.23 -0.05 -1.41
N VAL A 31 32.18 -0.88 -1.43
CA VAL A 31 31.80 -1.74 -0.30
C VAL A 31 31.86 -3.20 -0.69
N THR A 32 32.61 -3.98 0.08
CA THR A 32 32.66 -5.45 -0.04
C THR A 32 31.48 -6.10 0.68
N GLU A 33 31.20 -7.37 0.39
CA GLU A 33 30.14 -8.10 1.09
C GLU A 33 30.40 -8.19 2.61
N ALA A 34 31.65 -8.42 3.03
CA ALA A 34 32.00 -8.50 4.45
C ALA A 34 31.76 -7.18 5.19
N MET A 35 32.05 -6.04 4.54
CA MET A 35 31.75 -4.72 5.10
C MET A 35 30.24 -4.47 5.21
N ALA A 36 29.48 -4.81 4.15
CA ALA A 36 28.03 -4.68 4.17
C ALA A 36 27.40 -5.56 5.26
N ARG A 37 27.88 -6.80 5.43
CA ARG A 37 27.44 -7.70 6.50
C ARG A 37 27.70 -7.10 7.87
N SER A 38 28.94 -6.63 8.12
CA SER A 38 29.32 -6.03 9.40
C SER A 38 28.47 -4.79 9.73
N LEU A 39 28.16 -3.96 8.73
CA LEU A 39 27.28 -2.81 8.90
C LEU A 39 25.86 -3.23 9.30
N VAL A 40 25.30 -4.23 8.62
CA VAL A 40 23.94 -4.72 8.93
C VAL A 40 23.90 -5.36 10.31
N GLU A 41 24.93 -6.12 10.69
CA GLU A 41 25.05 -6.70 12.04
C GLU A 41 25.09 -5.61 13.11
N ALA A 42 25.90 -4.57 12.93
CA ALA A 42 25.97 -3.45 13.86
C ALA A 42 24.63 -2.71 13.96
N LEU A 43 23.95 -2.48 12.84
CA LEU A 43 22.64 -1.84 12.81
C LEU A 43 21.58 -2.69 13.51
N LEU A 44 21.56 -4.00 13.26
CA LEU A 44 20.63 -4.92 13.90
C LEU A 44 20.90 -5.07 15.40
N ALA A 45 22.15 -5.00 15.84
CA ALA A 45 22.49 -5.02 17.26
C ALA A 45 21.95 -3.79 18.00
N PHE A 46 21.92 -2.62 17.33
CA PHE A 46 21.45 -1.37 17.91
C PHE A 46 19.93 -1.19 17.79
N GLU A 47 19.38 -1.36 16.58
CA GLU A 47 17.97 -1.08 16.27
C GLU A 47 17.07 -2.31 16.38
N GLY A 48 17.63 -3.52 16.31
CA GLY A 48 16.86 -4.76 16.30
C GLY A 48 15.86 -4.88 17.46
N PRO A 49 16.28 -4.67 18.73
CA PRO A 49 15.36 -4.73 19.87
C PRO A 49 14.24 -3.69 19.79
N ARG A 50 14.55 -2.46 19.35
CA ARG A 50 13.57 -1.38 19.23
C ARG A 50 12.54 -1.68 18.15
N LEU A 51 13.00 -2.09 16.97
CA LEU A 51 12.14 -2.47 15.85
C LEU A 51 11.26 -3.68 16.19
N TYR A 52 11.81 -4.65 16.92
CA TYR A 52 11.05 -5.81 17.39
C TYR A 52 9.94 -5.42 18.36
N ALA A 53 10.25 -4.61 19.37
CA ALA A 53 9.25 -4.12 20.32
C ALA A 53 8.14 -3.32 19.62
N GLN A 54 8.51 -2.47 18.66
CA GLN A 54 7.55 -1.73 17.85
C GLN A 54 6.66 -2.66 17.00
N ALA A 55 7.25 -3.67 16.36
CA ALA A 55 6.49 -4.65 15.57
C ALA A 55 5.53 -5.46 16.44
N GLN A 56 5.97 -5.85 17.65
CA GLN A 56 5.13 -6.54 18.61
C GLN A 56 3.94 -5.67 19.06
N SER A 57 4.19 -4.42 19.44
CA SER A 57 3.13 -3.48 19.81
C SER A 57 2.12 -3.26 18.68
N ASN A 58 2.60 -3.11 17.44
CA ASN A 58 1.72 -2.96 16.28
C ASN A 58 0.86 -4.21 16.04
N LEU A 59 1.43 -5.41 16.25
CA LEU A 59 0.72 -6.66 16.11
C LEU A 59 -0.38 -6.79 17.16
N GLU A 60 -0.06 -6.50 18.43
CA GLU A 60 -1.01 -6.51 19.54
C GLU A 60 -2.19 -5.57 19.26
N ASN A 61 -1.90 -4.32 18.88
CA ASN A 61 -2.93 -3.35 18.50
C ASN A 61 -3.78 -3.80 17.30
N SER A 62 -3.16 -4.43 16.29
CA SER A 62 -3.91 -4.92 15.12
C SER A 62 -4.86 -6.06 15.50
N LEU A 63 -4.46 -6.94 16.41
CA LEU A 63 -5.31 -8.02 16.92
C LEU A 63 -6.48 -7.47 17.74
N GLU A 64 -6.25 -6.43 18.55
CA GLU A 64 -7.31 -5.73 19.29
C GLU A 64 -8.34 -5.12 18.34
N ILE A 65 -7.88 -4.38 17.31
CA ILE A 65 -8.78 -3.80 16.30
C ILE A 65 -9.59 -4.89 15.57
N ILE A 66 -8.95 -5.99 15.18
CA ILE A 66 -9.65 -7.11 14.51
C ILE A 66 -10.72 -7.69 15.43
N ARG A 67 -10.40 -7.86 16.72
CA ARG A 67 -11.33 -8.37 17.72
C ARG A 67 -12.52 -7.42 17.89
N ASP A 68 -12.28 -6.14 18.13
CA ASP A 68 -13.34 -5.14 18.31
C ASP A 68 -14.23 -5.03 17.07
N THR A 69 -13.63 -5.10 15.88
CA THR A 69 -14.34 -5.10 14.61
C THR A 69 -15.21 -6.36 14.47
N ALA A 70 -14.69 -7.52 14.87
CA ALA A 70 -15.45 -8.78 14.82
C ALA A 70 -16.59 -8.81 15.85
N GLU A 71 -16.37 -8.31 17.07
CA GLU A 71 -17.40 -8.18 18.11
C GLU A 71 -18.51 -7.21 17.67
N SER A 72 -18.12 -6.07 17.07
CA SER A 72 -19.07 -5.11 16.51
C SER A 72 -19.88 -5.67 15.33
N ALA A 73 -19.22 -6.41 14.43
CA ALA A 73 -19.90 -7.07 13.31
C ALA A 73 -20.86 -8.17 13.79
N LEU A 74 -20.48 -8.93 14.82
CA LEU A 74 -21.34 -9.94 15.43
C LEU A 74 -22.57 -9.31 16.08
N ALA A 75 -22.41 -8.21 16.80
CA ALA A 75 -23.52 -7.46 17.40
C ALA A 75 -24.50 -6.96 16.32
N GLY A 76 -23.99 -6.38 15.22
CA GLY A 76 -24.83 -5.95 14.10
C GLY A 76 -25.65 -7.08 13.47
N LEU A 77 -25.05 -8.27 13.29
CA LEU A 77 -25.77 -9.45 12.78
C LEU A 77 -26.83 -9.98 13.77
N GLN A 78 -26.64 -9.78 15.07
CA GLN A 78 -27.62 -10.15 16.09
C GLN A 78 -28.79 -9.17 16.13
N ASP A 79 -28.53 -7.87 15.98
CA ASP A 79 -29.57 -6.83 15.92
C ASP A 79 -30.42 -6.93 14.64
N GLU A 80 -29.82 -7.25 13.49
CA GLU A 80 -30.59 -7.48 12.25
C GLU A 80 -31.50 -8.72 12.31
N ARG A 81 -31.13 -9.74 13.08
CA ARG A 81 -32.00 -10.92 13.31
C ARG A 81 -33.21 -10.62 14.20
N ALA A 82 -33.22 -9.50 14.93
CA ALA A 82 -34.32 -9.12 15.81
C ALA A 82 -35.43 -8.33 15.09
N VAL A 83 -35.22 -7.91 13.84
CA VAL A 83 -36.24 -7.19 13.06
C VAL A 83 -36.95 -8.18 12.13
N PRO A 84 -38.21 -8.59 12.40
CA PRO A 84 -39.00 -9.25 11.37
C PRO A 84 -39.17 -8.27 10.21
N ALA A 85 -38.72 -8.69 9.03
CA ALA A 85 -38.84 -7.95 7.78
C ALA A 85 -40.31 -7.63 7.49
N THR A 86 -40.77 -6.50 8.02
CA THR A 86 -42.04 -5.90 7.64
C THR A 86 -41.75 -5.15 6.36
N VAL A 87 -41.84 -5.87 5.24
CA VAL A 87 -41.72 -5.31 3.89
C VAL A 87 -42.75 -4.20 3.72
N PRO A 88 -42.38 -2.93 3.52
CA PRO A 88 -43.31 -1.97 2.95
C PRO A 88 -43.36 -2.19 1.43
N PRO A 89 -44.55 -2.16 0.80
CA PRO A 89 -44.64 -2.33 -0.65
C PRO A 89 -43.98 -1.15 -1.36
N THR A 90 -43.06 -1.45 -2.26
CA THR A 90 -42.44 -0.51 -3.21
C THR A 90 -43.51 0.21 -4.04
N PRO A 91 -43.53 1.56 -4.08
CA PRO A 91 -44.09 2.29 -5.20
C PRO A 91 -42.94 2.76 -6.11
N ALA A 92 -43.09 2.49 -7.41
CA ALA A 92 -42.15 2.77 -8.47
C ALA A 92 -41.68 4.24 -8.55
N ALA A 93 -40.42 4.44 -8.98
CA ALA A 93 -39.97 5.73 -9.52
C ALA A 93 -40.44 5.87 -10.98
N PRO A 94 -40.71 7.10 -11.48
CA PRO A 94 -39.59 7.89 -11.99
C PRO A 94 -39.66 9.43 -11.81
N THR A 95 -38.44 10.00 -11.78
CA THR A 95 -37.99 11.31 -12.28
C THR A 95 -38.56 12.63 -11.74
N VAL A 96 -37.69 13.42 -11.08
CA VAL A 96 -37.56 14.87 -11.31
C VAL A 96 -36.06 15.27 -11.21
N PRO A 97 -35.50 16.01 -12.18
CA PRO A 97 -34.13 16.52 -12.12
C PRO A 97 -34.08 17.73 -11.18
N THR A 98 -33.17 17.74 -10.21
CA THR A 98 -32.88 18.95 -9.44
C THR A 98 -31.38 19.09 -9.29
N ALA A 99 -30.88 20.11 -9.98
CA ALA A 99 -29.52 20.57 -9.98
C ALA A 99 -29.11 21.05 -8.58
N ALA A 100 -27.92 20.63 -8.14
CA ALA A 100 -26.93 21.37 -7.36
C ALA A 100 -25.93 20.36 -6.80
N ILE A 101 -24.97 19.93 -7.62
CA ILE A 101 -23.79 19.24 -7.11
C ILE A 101 -22.66 20.26 -7.08
N HIS A 102 -22.23 20.54 -5.86
CA HIS A 102 -21.08 21.35 -5.47
C HIS A 102 -19.83 21.09 -6.32
N ASP A 103 -19.11 22.18 -6.58
CA ASP A 103 -17.76 22.23 -7.13
C ASP A 103 -16.83 21.17 -6.52
N ARG A 104 -16.49 20.16 -7.32
CA ARG A 104 -15.37 19.26 -7.07
C ARG A 104 -14.32 19.54 -8.15
N PRO A 105 -13.05 19.83 -7.81
CA PRO A 105 -12.02 20.04 -8.82
C PRO A 105 -11.81 18.74 -9.62
N PRO A 106 -11.62 18.80 -10.95
CA PRO A 106 -11.48 17.61 -11.77
C PRO A 106 -10.15 16.91 -11.45
N VAL A 107 -10.25 15.65 -11.02
CA VAL A 107 -9.11 14.74 -10.94
C VAL A 107 -8.68 14.43 -12.37
N ALA A 108 -7.45 14.79 -12.74
CA ALA A 108 -6.88 14.46 -14.03
C ALA A 108 -6.80 12.92 -14.20
N PRO A 109 -7.17 12.37 -15.37
CA PRO A 109 -7.02 10.94 -15.64
C PRO A 109 -5.54 10.57 -15.67
N ARG A 110 -5.13 9.64 -14.78
CA ARG A 110 -3.79 9.05 -14.79
C ARG A 110 -3.66 8.17 -16.04
N ARG A 111 -2.78 8.58 -16.95
CA ARG A 111 -2.35 7.79 -18.13
C ARG A 111 -1.74 6.45 -17.65
N PRO A 112 -2.08 5.31 -18.25
CA PRO A 112 -1.36 4.05 -18.01
C PRO A 112 0.13 4.21 -18.40
N PRO A 113 1.07 3.53 -17.73
CA PRO A 113 2.47 3.54 -18.14
C PRO A 113 2.63 2.92 -19.53
N GLU A 114 3.24 3.67 -20.45
CA GLU A 114 3.58 3.24 -21.81
C GLU A 114 4.55 2.05 -21.79
N LEU A 115 4.19 0.96 -22.46
CA LEU A 115 5.09 -0.15 -22.82
C LEU A 115 6.13 0.36 -23.83
N PRO A 116 7.40 -0.08 -23.78
CA PRO A 116 8.41 0.35 -24.74
C PRO A 116 8.27 -0.37 -26.09
N ASP A 117 8.40 0.45 -27.14
CA ASP A 117 8.79 0.17 -28.52
C ASP A 117 7.95 -0.80 -29.36
N GLN A 118 6.96 -0.25 -30.07
CA GLN A 118 6.53 -0.77 -31.37
C GLN A 118 6.70 0.33 -32.44
N PRO A 119 7.33 0.05 -33.59
CA PRO A 119 7.47 1.02 -34.67
C PRO A 119 6.15 1.12 -35.42
N GLU A 120 5.31 2.10 -35.08
CA GLU A 120 4.05 2.33 -35.78
C GLU A 120 4.26 3.23 -37.00
N GLU A 121 3.80 2.69 -38.13
CA GLU A 121 3.81 3.22 -39.49
C GLU A 121 3.32 4.67 -39.55
N GLU A 122 4.09 5.53 -40.21
CA GLU A 122 3.71 6.92 -40.52
C GLU A 122 2.47 6.95 -41.43
N GLU A 123 1.28 7.09 -40.86
CA GLU A 123 0.10 7.50 -41.62
C GLU A 123 0.24 8.99 -42.03
N PRO A 124 0.15 9.33 -43.33
CA PRO A 124 0.36 10.69 -43.80
C PRO A 124 -0.80 11.60 -43.39
N ARG A 125 -0.51 12.64 -42.60
CA ARG A 125 -1.49 13.65 -42.19
C ARG A 125 -1.98 14.46 -43.39
N PRO A 126 -3.30 14.68 -43.57
CA PRO A 126 -3.81 15.49 -44.67
C PRO A 126 -3.47 16.98 -44.48
N VAL A 127 -2.75 17.55 -45.44
CA VAL A 127 -2.39 18.98 -45.43
C VAL A 127 -3.48 19.77 -46.17
N PHE A 128 -4.39 20.39 -45.43
CA PHE A 128 -5.35 21.33 -46.02
C PHE A 128 -4.62 22.61 -46.46
N LYS A 129 -4.45 22.78 -47.77
CA LYS A 129 -3.91 24.02 -48.35
C LYS A 129 -4.92 25.15 -48.17
N ARG A 130 -4.53 26.21 -47.46
CA ARG A 130 -5.31 27.45 -47.39
C ARG A 130 -5.26 28.19 -48.73
N PRO A 131 -6.36 28.80 -49.19
CA PRO A 131 -6.35 29.60 -50.40
C PRO A 131 -5.54 30.89 -50.18
N ARG A 132 -4.58 31.14 -51.07
CA ARG A 132 -3.88 32.43 -51.15
C ARG A 132 -4.81 33.46 -51.80
N ARG A 133 -4.95 34.63 -51.18
CA ARG A 133 -5.30 35.85 -51.90
C ARG A 133 -4.08 36.36 -52.64
#